data_AF-A0A9C8SZ40-F1
#
_entry.id   AF-A0A9C8SZ40-F1
#
_cell.length_a   1.000
_cell.length_b   1.000
_cell.length_c   1.000
_cell.angle_alpha   90.00
_cell.angle_beta   90.00
_cell.angle_gamma   90.00
#
_symmetry.space_group_name_H-M   'P 1'
#
loop_
_entity.id
_entity.type
_entity.pdbx_description
1 polymer ?
#
loop_
_entity_poly.entity_id
_entity_poly.type
_entity_poly.pdbx_seq_one_letter_code
_entity_poly.pdbx_strand_id
1 'polypeptide(L)'
;MLYRKSLFFPFLFLSCLLLFPGAAFSWTEITQQHAGGGAKEVPVNRDISRVQIICRDAPVIINTVVMREGGRKTPFTLSKRFAVNEAFVLSLGGRHHVTGLRISDDLKGNYLVRVE
;
A
#
# COMPACT_ATOMS: atom_id res chain seq x y z
N MET A 1 31.36 -69.41 19.16
CA MET A 1 30.33 -69.11 20.18
C MET A 1 30.41 -67.61 20.45
N LEU A 2 29.77 -66.79 19.61
CA LEU A 2 28.55 -66.02 19.92
C LEU A 2 28.76 -65.03 21.08
N TYR A 3 28.90 -63.74 20.77
CA TYR A 3 28.09 -62.68 21.41
C TYR A 3 28.05 -61.39 20.56
N ARG A 4 26.83 -60.96 20.30
CA ARG A 4 26.33 -59.84 19.50
C ARG A 4 25.95 -58.71 20.47
N LYS A 5 26.19 -57.43 20.16
CA LYS A 5 25.55 -56.23 20.78
C LYS A 5 25.78 -55.04 19.84
N SER A 6 24.86 -54.71 18.93
CA SER A 6 23.60 -53.98 19.10
C SER A 6 23.78 -52.49 19.40
N LEU A 7 23.47 -51.67 18.40
CA LEU A 7 22.57 -50.49 18.41
C LEU A 7 22.84 -49.38 19.44
N PHE A 8 22.95 -48.12 18.97
CA PHE A 8 21.99 -47.05 19.27
C PHE A 8 22.39 -45.74 18.54
N PHE A 9 21.81 -45.53 17.37
CA PHE A 9 21.41 -44.18 16.93
C PHE A 9 20.19 -43.82 17.81
N PRO A 10 20.07 -42.61 18.39
CA PRO A 10 19.20 -41.66 17.70
C PRO A 10 19.42 -40.16 18.05
N PHE A 11 18.79 -39.32 17.22
CA PHE A 11 18.11 -38.08 17.59
C PHE A 11 18.91 -36.98 18.31
N LEU A 12 19.14 -35.87 17.59
CA LEU A 12 19.01 -34.56 18.21
C LEU A 12 18.50 -33.53 17.19
N PHE A 13 17.18 -33.31 17.29
CA PHE A 13 16.51 -32.02 17.21
C PHE A 13 16.92 -31.10 16.05
N LEU A 14 16.32 -31.38 14.88
CA LEU A 14 16.10 -30.36 13.86
C LEU A 14 15.03 -29.39 14.41
N SER A 15 15.48 -28.35 15.10
CA SER A 15 14.65 -27.20 15.50
C SER A 15 14.10 -26.54 14.24
N CYS A 16 12.87 -26.90 13.89
CA CYS A 16 12.11 -26.26 12.84
C CYS A 16 11.79 -24.84 13.31
N LEU A 17 12.64 -23.89 12.95
CA LEU A 17 12.35 -22.46 13.04
C LEU A 17 11.09 -22.21 12.20
N LEU A 18 9.96 -22.04 12.88
CA LEU A 18 8.74 -21.52 12.32
C LEU A 18 9.03 -20.09 11.86
N LEU A 19 9.52 -19.96 10.62
CA LEU A 19 9.43 -18.74 9.83
C LEU A 19 7.94 -18.46 9.65
N PHE A 20 7.34 -17.73 10.59
CA PHE A 20 6.12 -17.02 10.31
C PHE A 20 6.48 -15.97 9.25
N PRO A 21 6.01 -16.08 7.99
CA PRO A 21 6.10 -14.96 7.08
C PRO A 21 5.22 -13.89 7.70
N GLY A 22 5.83 -12.91 8.37
CA GLY A 22 5.13 -11.69 8.77
C GLY A 22 4.43 -11.17 7.53
N ALA A 23 3.12 -10.92 7.62
CA ALA A 23 2.30 -10.49 6.51
C ALA A 23 3.01 -9.31 5.81
N ALA A 24 3.60 -9.58 4.64
CA ALA A 24 4.29 -8.57 3.87
C ALA A 24 3.20 -7.63 3.37
N PHE A 25 3.19 -6.41 3.88
CA PHE A 25 2.33 -5.34 3.41
C PHE A 25 2.55 -5.16 1.90
N SER A 26 1.58 -5.58 1.08
CA SER A 26 1.69 -5.54 -0.37
C SER A 26 0.89 -4.35 -0.91
N TRP A 27 1.62 -3.35 -1.40
CA TRP A 27 1.02 -2.24 -2.11
C TRP A 27 0.40 -2.74 -3.41
N THR A 28 -0.89 -2.46 -3.61
CA THR A 28 -1.57 -2.69 -4.88
C THR A 28 -1.67 -1.39 -5.66
N GLU A 29 -1.19 -1.41 -6.90
CA GLU A 29 -1.35 -0.30 -7.82
C GLU A 29 -2.79 -0.19 -8.29
N ILE A 30 -3.38 1.00 -8.15
CA ILE A 30 -4.77 1.26 -8.56
C ILE A 30 -4.80 1.99 -9.90
N THR A 31 -3.96 3.02 -10.06
CA THR A 31 -3.96 3.82 -11.28
C THR A 31 -2.74 4.72 -11.40
N GLN A 32 -2.42 5.13 -12.62
CA GLN A 32 -1.55 6.25 -12.93
C GLN A 32 -2.41 7.39 -13.49
N GLN A 33 -2.17 8.62 -13.03
CA GLN A 33 -2.96 9.80 -13.36
C GLN A 33 -2.05 10.92 -13.87
N HIS A 34 -2.54 11.64 -14.88
CA HIS A 34 -1.92 12.87 -15.34
C HIS A 34 -2.50 14.05 -14.57
N ALA A 35 -1.67 14.84 -13.88
CA ALA A 35 -2.09 16.08 -13.25
C ALA A 35 -2.46 17.13 -14.30
N GLY A 36 -3.42 18.00 -13.99
CA GLY A 36 -3.85 19.00 -14.96
C GLY A 36 -4.73 20.12 -14.42
N GLY A 37 -4.87 20.21 -13.09
CA GLY A 37 -5.81 21.13 -12.46
C GLY A 37 -7.22 20.54 -12.46
N GLY A 38 -7.70 20.15 -11.27
CA GLY A 38 -9.05 19.63 -11.10
C GLY A 38 -9.10 18.51 -10.08
N ALA A 39 -10.14 17.67 -10.18
CA ALA A 39 -10.28 16.49 -9.34
C ALA A 39 -10.69 15.27 -10.15
N LYS A 40 -10.01 14.15 -9.89
CA LYS A 40 -10.15 12.89 -10.61
C LYS A 40 -10.73 11.84 -9.67
N GLU A 41 -11.70 11.07 -10.17
CA GLU A 41 -12.29 9.96 -9.43
C GLU A 41 -11.57 8.66 -9.81
N VAL A 42 -11.11 7.94 -8.80
CA VAL A 42 -10.36 6.69 -8.93
C VAL A 42 -11.16 5.59 -8.24
N PRO A 43 -11.66 4.57 -8.96
CA PRO A 43 -12.36 3.45 -8.34
C PRO A 43 -11.38 2.57 -7.54
N VAL A 44 -11.80 2.09 -6.37
CA VAL A 44 -10.96 1.26 -5.47
C VAL A 44 -11.66 -0.05 -5.10
N ASN A 45 -12.91 0.05 -4.62
CA ASN A 45 -13.81 -1.05 -4.24
C ASN A 45 -13.15 -2.18 -3.43
N ARG A 46 -12.42 -1.85 -2.36
CA ARG A 46 -11.80 -2.84 -1.47
C ARG A 46 -11.48 -2.25 -0.10
N ASP A 47 -11.13 -3.13 0.84
CA ASP A 47 -10.63 -2.72 2.14
C ASP A 47 -9.19 -2.22 2.03
N ILE A 48 -8.95 -0.99 2.48
CA ILE A 48 -7.62 -0.36 2.50
C ILE A 48 -7.40 0.34 3.84
N SER A 49 -6.15 0.52 4.21
CA SER A 49 -5.70 1.23 5.40
C SER A 49 -4.78 2.40 5.09
N ARG A 50 -4.12 2.36 3.93
CA ARG A 50 -3.20 3.40 3.47
C ARG A 50 -3.35 3.68 1.98
N VAL A 51 -3.05 4.91 1.60
CA VAL A 51 -2.94 5.35 0.20
C VAL A 51 -1.54 5.91 0.00
N GLN A 52 -0.83 5.42 -1.01
CA GLN A 52 0.46 5.96 -1.43
C GLN A 52 0.32 6.71 -2.75
N ILE A 53 0.86 7.92 -2.80
CA ILE A 53 0.95 8.74 -4.01
C ILE A 53 2.43 8.92 -4.35
N ILE A 54 2.83 8.57 -5.57
CA ILE A 54 4.21 8.68 -6.05
C ILE A 54 4.24 9.56 -7.29
N CYS A 55 5.00 10.64 -7.27
CA CYS A 55 5.23 11.49 -8.44
C CYS A 55 6.27 10.85 -9.37
N ARG A 56 6.09 10.87 -10.70
CA ARG A 56 6.92 10.07 -11.61
C ARG A 56 7.87 10.83 -12.52
N ASP A 57 7.42 11.89 -13.20
CA ASP A 57 8.17 12.48 -14.31
C ASP A 57 8.30 14.01 -14.26
N ALA A 58 7.30 14.70 -13.74
CA ALA A 58 7.35 16.13 -13.45
C ALA A 58 6.62 16.43 -12.13
N PRO A 59 6.92 17.56 -11.45
CA PRO A 59 6.29 17.90 -10.20
C PRO A 59 4.76 17.97 -10.30
N VAL A 60 4.09 17.50 -9.24
CA VAL A 60 2.63 17.54 -9.08
C VAL A 60 2.30 18.20 -7.74
N ILE A 61 1.18 18.92 -7.67
CA ILE A 61 0.60 19.34 -6.40
C ILE A 61 -0.62 18.46 -6.14
N ILE A 62 -0.71 17.86 -4.95
CA ILE A 62 -1.93 17.21 -4.48
C ILE A 62 -2.53 18.07 -3.38
N ASN A 63 -3.72 18.60 -3.65
CA ASN A 63 -4.43 19.49 -2.74
C ASN A 63 -5.24 18.70 -1.70
N THR A 64 -6.05 17.75 -2.17
CA THR A 64 -6.96 16.99 -1.32
C THR A 64 -7.18 15.59 -1.87
N VAL A 65 -7.24 14.60 -0.99
CA VAL A 65 -7.75 13.26 -1.28
C VAL A 65 -9.05 13.09 -0.53
N VAL A 66 -10.15 12.82 -1.22
CA VAL A 66 -11.43 12.50 -0.57
C VAL A 66 -11.67 11.01 -0.70
N MET A 67 -11.68 10.32 0.44
CA MET A 67 -12.07 8.91 0.52
C MET A 67 -13.59 8.78 0.42
N ARG A 68 -14.05 7.85 -0.41
CA ARG A 68 -15.47 7.52 -0.57
C ARG A 68 -15.75 6.12 -0.03
N GLU A 69 -16.72 6.01 0.85
CA GLU A 69 -17.26 4.74 1.35
C GLU A 69 -18.76 4.73 1.02
N GLY A 70 -19.07 4.42 -0.24
CA GLY A 70 -20.42 4.58 -0.79
C GLY A 70 -20.84 6.05 -0.81
N GLY A 71 -21.83 6.41 0.01
CA GLY A 71 -22.34 7.77 0.13
C GLY A 71 -21.49 8.69 1.02
N ARG A 72 -20.65 8.13 1.91
CA ARG A 72 -19.83 8.91 2.85
C ARG A 72 -18.58 9.46 2.16
N LYS A 73 -18.23 10.71 2.49
CA LYS A 73 -17.05 11.41 1.99
C LYS A 73 -16.19 11.89 3.16
N THR A 74 -14.90 11.53 3.12
CA THR A 74 -13.93 11.94 4.16
C THR A 74 -12.76 12.64 3.49
N PRO A 75 -12.61 13.97 3.64
CA PRO A 75 -11.53 14.73 3.01
C PRO A 75 -10.23 14.66 3.83
N PHE A 76 -9.11 14.54 3.13
CA PHE A 76 -7.75 14.66 3.64
C PHE A 76 -7.03 15.77 2.87
N THR A 77 -6.82 16.91 3.53
CA THR A 77 -6.09 18.03 2.93
C THR A 77 -4.59 17.78 3.03
N LEU A 78 -3.91 17.86 1.89
CA LEU A 78 -2.46 17.65 1.79
C LEU A 78 -1.73 18.95 1.44
N SER A 79 -2.27 19.73 0.51
CA SER A 79 -1.68 20.99 0.01
C SER A 79 -0.16 20.87 -0.25
N LYS A 80 0.27 19.74 -0.80
CA LYS A 80 1.68 19.37 -0.89
C LYS A 80 2.12 19.32 -2.34
N ARG A 81 3.23 19.98 -2.63
CA ARG A 81 3.99 19.82 -3.87
C ARG A 81 4.94 18.63 -3.73
N PHE A 82 4.93 17.78 -4.74
CA PHE A 82 5.77 16.59 -4.84
C PHE A 82 6.89 16.84 -5.84
N ALA A 83 8.12 16.52 -5.45
CA ALA A 83 9.23 16.38 -6.37
C ALA A 83 9.12 15.06 -7.17
N VAL A 84 9.83 14.96 -8.28
CA VAL A 84 9.91 13.73 -9.08
C VAL A 84 10.45 12.59 -8.21
N ASN A 85 9.81 11.41 -8.30
CA ASN A 85 10.05 10.24 -7.46
C ASN A 85 9.75 10.39 -5.96
N GLU A 86 9.21 11.54 -5.52
CA GLU A 86 8.75 11.68 -4.14
C GLU A 86 7.48 10.85 -3.92
N ALA A 87 7.46 10.13 -2.80
CA ALA A 87 6.31 9.36 -2.35
C ALA A 87 5.74 9.96 -1.06
N PHE A 88 4.41 9.95 -0.94
CA PHE A 88 3.70 10.26 0.30
C PHE A 88 2.75 9.12 0.63
N VAL A 89 2.66 8.79 1.91
CA VAL A 89 1.73 7.79 2.42
C VAL A 89 0.72 8.47 3.32
N LEU A 90 -0.55 8.42 2.91
CA LEU A 90 -1.69 8.82 3.70
C LEU A 90 -2.17 7.63 4.53
N SER A 91 -2.15 7.76 5.86
CA SER A 91 -2.80 6.80 6.76
C SER A 91 -4.28 7.15 6.92
N LEU A 92 -5.16 6.14 6.87
CA LEU A 92 -6.59 6.33 7.01
C LEU A 92 -7.09 6.18 8.46
N GLY A 93 -6.18 5.85 9.40
CA GLY A 93 -6.52 5.67 10.81
C GLY A 93 -7.18 4.33 11.16
N GLY A 94 -7.22 3.39 10.21
CA GLY A 94 -7.84 2.09 10.36
C GLY A 94 -8.00 1.40 9.01
N ARG A 95 -8.70 0.26 8.97
CA ARG A 95 -9.10 -0.40 7.73
C ARG A 95 -10.50 0.06 7.34
N HIS A 96 -10.67 0.46 6.08
CA HIS A 96 -11.88 1.07 5.53
C HIS A 96 -12.27 0.39 4.21
N HIS A 97 -13.56 0.11 4.03
CA HIS A 97 -14.08 -0.37 2.74
C HIS A 97 -14.26 0.80 1.77
N VAL A 98 -13.21 1.12 1.01
CA VAL A 98 -13.18 2.30 0.15
C VAL A 98 -13.69 1.95 -1.25
N THR A 99 -14.75 2.65 -1.65
CA THR A 99 -15.36 2.54 -2.99
C THR A 99 -14.58 3.34 -4.04
N GLY A 100 -14.02 4.50 -3.65
CA GLY A 100 -13.20 5.30 -4.54
C GLY A 100 -12.48 6.44 -3.84
N LEU A 101 -11.57 7.08 -4.58
CA LEU A 101 -10.82 8.25 -4.15
C LEU A 101 -11.09 9.40 -5.13
N ARG A 102 -11.43 10.59 -4.62
CA ARG A 102 -11.40 11.82 -5.40
C ARG A 102 -10.11 12.57 -5.09
N ILE A 103 -9.20 12.65 -6.04
CA ILE A 103 -7.89 13.28 -5.86
C ILE A 103 -7.91 14.61 -6.59
N SER A 104 -7.71 15.70 -5.86
CA SER A 104 -7.55 17.03 -6.45
C SER A 104 -6.09 17.38 -6.61
N ASP A 105 -5.72 17.76 -7.81
CA ASP A 105 -4.35 18.00 -8.23
C ASP A 105 -4.20 19.28 -9.05
N ASP A 106 -2.94 19.68 -9.23
CA ASP A 106 -2.50 20.77 -10.10
C ASP A 106 -1.11 20.46 -10.69
N LEU A 107 -0.63 21.31 -11.61
CA LEU A 107 0.54 21.12 -12.50
C LEU A 107 0.31 20.07 -13.60
N LYS A 108 1.38 19.65 -14.28
CA LYS A 108 1.33 18.81 -15.49
C LYS A 108 2.16 17.52 -15.41
N GLY A 109 2.50 17.08 -14.20
CA GLY A 109 3.23 15.82 -13.99
C GLY A 109 2.31 14.61 -13.90
N ASN A 110 2.88 13.41 -13.93
CA ASN A 110 2.18 12.16 -13.70
C ASN A 110 2.44 11.64 -12.28
N TYR A 111 1.42 11.06 -11.68
CA TYR A 111 1.52 10.42 -10.38
C TYR A 111 0.83 9.06 -10.37
N LEU A 112 1.35 8.18 -9.52
CA LEU A 112 0.85 6.84 -9.31
C LEU A 112 0.15 6.75 -7.97
N VAL A 113 -1.00 6.06 -7.95
CA VAL A 113 -1.77 5.79 -6.74
C VAL A 113 -1.73 4.31 -6.43
N ARG A 114 -1.29 3.99 -5.22
CA ARG A 114 -1.28 2.63 -4.67
C ARG A 114 -2.05 2.60 -3.36
N VAL A 115 -2.56 1.43 -3.00
CA VAL A 115 -3.28 1.23 -1.75
C VAL A 115 -2.83 -0.05 -1.08
N GLU A 116 -3.06 -0.11 0.22
CA GLU A 116 -2.72 -1.25 1.06
C GLU A 116 -3.74 -1.41 2.18
#